data_AF-A0A961B2N4-F1
#
_entry.id   AF-A0A961B2N4-F1
#
_cell.length_a   1.000
_cell.length_b   1.000
_cell.length_c   1.000
_cell.angle_alpha   90.00
_cell.angle_beta   90.00
_cell.angle_gamma   90.00
#
_symmetry.space_group_name_H-M   'P 1'
#
loop_
_entity.id
_entity.type
_entity.pdbx_description
1 polymer ?
#
loop_
_entity_poly.entity_id
_entity_poly.type
_entity_poly.pdbx_seq_one_letter_code
_entity_poly.pdbx_strand_id
1 'polypeptide(L)'
;KCHDHPFERWNTDNYYETAAYFGRVNLARDGKNSANQNIGGTAVEGAKPLYEIVTDAKEGEVTHELTGKVAEPDFPYEAKFAAKPDATRREQLAAWMTSPDNRYFALSYANRVWGYLTGTGLIEPIDDIRAGNPPTNPELLAYLTKEFTGSGFDIRKLMAEICKSRAYQLSIETNRWNADDGANYSHAKARRLPAEVLYDSVYAVTGAMPNIPGAVPGMRAAQIVDAQTDAKGGFLATLGRPPRESACECDRVNDMQLGSVMSLLSGPAVGDA
;
A
#
# COMPACT_ATOMS: atom_id res chain seq x y z
N LYS A 1 -0.68 22.09 -2.45
CA LYS A 1 -0.91 21.89 -3.91
C LYS A 1 -1.63 23.14 -4.41
N CYS A 2 -1.21 23.75 -5.52
CA CYS A 2 -1.71 25.07 -5.94
C CYS A 2 -2.87 25.01 -6.95
N HIS A 3 -3.37 23.82 -7.29
CA HIS A 3 -4.40 23.64 -8.31
C HIS A 3 -5.29 22.44 -7.99
N ASP A 4 -6.48 22.45 -8.56
CA ASP A 4 -7.46 21.35 -8.50
C ASP A 4 -6.94 20.10 -9.22
N HIS A 5 -7.52 18.94 -8.91
CA HIS A 5 -7.09 17.71 -9.55
C HIS A 5 -7.39 17.75 -11.07
N PRO A 6 -6.40 17.51 -11.94
CA PRO A 6 -6.56 17.72 -13.39
C PRO A 6 -7.56 16.77 -14.06
N PHE A 7 -7.80 15.60 -13.47
CA PHE A 7 -8.60 14.53 -14.07
C PHE A 7 -9.75 14.03 -13.18
N GLU A 8 -9.98 14.69 -12.04
CA GLU A 8 -11.02 14.28 -11.09
C GLU A 8 -11.77 15.49 -10.56
N ARG A 9 -12.92 15.23 -9.95
CA ARG A 9 -13.80 16.28 -9.41
C ARG A 9 -13.27 16.97 -8.15
N TRP A 10 -12.12 16.55 -7.63
CA TRP A 10 -11.57 17.02 -6.37
C TRP A 10 -10.90 18.36 -6.55
N ASN A 11 -11.34 19.35 -5.77
CA ASN A 11 -10.78 20.69 -5.80
C ASN A 11 -9.74 20.89 -4.68
N THR A 12 -9.12 22.06 -4.69
CA THR A 12 -8.11 22.45 -3.71
C THR A 12 -8.69 22.57 -2.30
N ASP A 13 -9.95 23.00 -2.16
CA ASP A 13 -10.63 23.07 -0.86
C ASP A 13 -10.74 21.67 -0.23
N ASN A 14 -11.19 20.66 -0.98
CA ASN A 14 -11.30 19.27 -0.50
C ASN A 14 -9.97 18.73 0.02
N TYR A 15 -8.85 19.14 -0.59
CA TYR A 15 -7.52 18.76 -0.11
C TYR A 15 -7.25 19.35 1.28
N TYR A 16 -7.46 20.65 1.47
CA TYR A 16 -7.19 21.31 2.76
C TYR A 16 -8.21 20.91 3.84
N GLU A 17 -9.48 20.71 3.48
CA GLU A 17 -10.54 20.18 4.36
C GLU A 17 -10.17 18.79 4.87
N THR A 18 -9.74 17.90 3.98
CA THR A 18 -9.29 16.55 4.37
C THR A 18 -8.00 16.62 5.21
N ALA A 19 -7.06 17.50 4.85
CA ALA A 19 -5.83 17.70 5.60
C ALA A 19 -6.09 18.24 7.02
N ALA A 20 -7.14 19.04 7.23
CA ALA A 20 -7.51 19.59 8.53
C ALA A 20 -7.84 18.52 9.59
N TYR A 21 -8.23 17.30 9.18
CA TYR A 21 -8.36 16.16 10.10
C TYR A 21 -7.02 15.75 10.73
N PHE A 22 -5.90 15.98 10.03
CA PHE A 22 -4.55 15.70 10.51
C PHE A 22 -3.90 16.90 11.21
N GLY A 23 -4.52 18.09 11.17
CA GLY A 23 -3.98 19.31 11.78
C GLY A 23 -3.71 19.20 13.29
N ARG A 24 -4.37 18.25 13.96
CA ARG A 24 -4.22 17.98 15.40
C ARG A 24 -3.47 16.69 15.69
N VAL A 25 -2.71 16.16 14.74
CA VAL A 25 -1.87 14.97 14.96
C VAL A 25 -0.50 15.42 15.44
N ASN A 26 -0.08 14.90 16.59
CA ASN A 26 1.25 15.12 17.13
C ASN A 26 2.04 13.81 17.16
N LEU A 27 3.31 13.89 16.75
CA LEU A 27 4.26 12.79 16.78
C LEU A 27 5.35 13.11 17.79
N ALA A 28 5.56 12.21 18.75
CA ALA A 28 6.61 12.35 19.75
C ALA A 28 7.47 11.09 19.79
N ARG A 29 8.78 11.24 20.02
CA ARG A 29 9.69 10.10 20.20
C ARG A 29 9.18 9.22 21.34
N ASP A 30 9.10 7.92 21.10
CA ASP A 30 8.93 6.94 22.15
C ASP A 30 10.26 6.76 22.89
N GLY A 31 10.47 7.48 23.99
CA GLY A 31 11.70 7.38 24.78
C GLY A 31 11.93 5.99 25.40
N LYS A 32 10.89 5.16 25.55
CA LYS A 32 11.00 3.82 26.11
C LYS A 32 11.54 2.82 25.10
N ASN A 33 11.07 2.91 23.85
CA ASN A 33 11.43 1.95 22.79
C ASN A 33 12.49 2.51 21.81
N SER A 34 12.69 3.82 21.76
CA SER A 34 13.56 4.53 20.80
C SER A 34 14.31 5.69 21.43
N ALA A 35 15.01 5.47 22.55
CA ALA A 35 15.70 6.54 23.27
C ALA A 35 16.67 7.33 22.36
N ASN A 36 17.53 6.63 21.59
CA ASN A 36 18.56 7.23 20.73
C ASN A 36 18.59 6.65 19.29
N GLN A 37 17.57 5.87 18.91
CA GLN A 37 17.51 5.22 17.60
C GLN A 37 16.70 6.06 16.61
N ASN A 38 17.21 6.15 15.38
CA ASN A 38 16.54 6.82 14.27
C ASN A 38 16.43 5.87 13.08
N ILE A 39 15.53 6.19 12.16
CA ILE A 39 15.26 5.48 10.92
C ILE A 39 15.23 6.46 9.75
N GLY A 40 15.70 6.00 8.58
CA GLY A 40 15.75 6.80 7.37
C GLY A 40 16.65 8.03 7.48
N GLY A 41 16.32 9.06 6.70
CA GLY A 41 17.14 10.23 6.49
C GLY A 41 17.76 10.22 5.09
N THR A 42 17.45 11.23 4.31
CA THR A 42 18.03 11.47 2.98
C THR A 42 18.69 12.85 2.94
N ALA A 43 19.18 13.27 1.78
CA ALA A 43 19.61 14.66 1.59
C ALA A 43 18.43 15.66 1.71
N VAL A 44 17.18 15.19 1.63
CA VAL A 44 15.97 16.01 1.58
C VAL A 44 15.13 15.88 2.85
N GLU A 45 15.09 14.70 3.46
CA GLU A 45 14.36 14.44 4.71
C GLU A 45 15.31 14.10 5.86
N GLY A 46 15.10 14.72 7.03
CA GLY A 46 15.86 14.37 8.24
C GLY A 46 15.50 12.98 8.76
N ALA A 47 16.46 12.32 9.42
CA ALA A 47 16.22 11.04 10.10
C ALA A 47 15.15 11.21 11.19
N LYS A 48 14.19 10.27 11.25
CA LYS A 48 13.09 10.30 12.23
C LYS A 48 13.34 9.30 13.37
N PRO A 49 12.75 9.45 14.56
CA PRO A 49 12.82 8.43 15.60
C PRO A 49 12.34 7.08 15.08
N LEU A 50 12.99 5.98 15.51
CA LEU A 50 12.58 4.62 15.09
C LEU A 50 11.15 4.28 15.55
N TYR A 51 10.77 4.76 16.74
CA TYR A 51 9.41 4.64 17.27
C TYR A 51 8.87 6.02 17.64
N GLU A 52 7.68 6.33 17.13
CA GLU A 52 6.93 7.54 17.44
C GLU A 52 5.58 7.19 18.05
N ILE A 53 5.19 7.94 19.08
CA ILE A 53 3.88 7.88 19.68
C ILE A 53 3.01 8.92 18.96
N VAL A 54 1.96 8.44 18.32
CA VAL A 54 0.94 9.29 17.69
C VAL A 54 -0.08 9.69 18.76
N THR A 55 -0.32 11.00 18.88
CA THR A 55 -1.30 11.56 19.83
C THR A 55 -2.18 12.59 19.15
N ASP A 56 -3.41 12.76 19.66
CA ASP A 56 -4.30 13.82 19.22
C ASP A 56 -4.09 15.05 20.13
N ALA A 57 -3.67 16.16 19.52
CA ALA A 57 -3.48 17.45 20.18
C ALA A 57 -4.82 18.18 20.36
N LYS A 58 -4.85 19.13 21.31
CA LYS A 58 -6.03 19.98 21.53
C LYS A 58 -6.17 21.08 20.48
N GLU A 59 -5.03 21.56 19.99
CA GLU A 59 -4.88 22.67 19.06
C GLU A 59 -4.06 22.22 17.86
N GLY A 60 -4.26 22.91 16.73
CA GLY A 60 -3.62 22.59 15.46
C GLY A 60 -4.63 22.74 14.34
N GLU A 61 -4.35 23.67 13.43
CA GLU A 61 -5.21 23.99 12.30
C GLU A 61 -4.39 24.03 11.02
N VAL A 62 -5.04 23.68 9.91
CA VAL A 62 -4.43 23.73 8.59
C VAL A 62 -4.87 25.03 7.92
N THR A 63 -3.90 25.82 7.46
CA THR A 63 -4.17 27.04 6.69
C THR A 63 -4.23 26.69 5.20
N HIS A 64 -5.31 27.11 4.54
CA HIS A 64 -5.44 27.02 3.10
C HIS A 64 -4.49 28.03 2.43
N GLU A 65 -3.48 27.54 1.72
CA GLU A 65 -2.38 28.40 1.22
C GLU A 65 -2.83 29.44 0.18
N LEU A 66 -3.83 29.15 -0.66
CA LEU A 66 -4.33 30.14 -1.64
C LEU A 66 -5.20 31.25 -1.03
N THR A 67 -6.00 30.94 -0.01
CA THR A 67 -6.96 31.90 0.58
C THR A 67 -6.43 32.56 1.85
N GLY A 68 -5.40 31.97 2.48
CA GLY A 68 -4.85 32.39 3.77
C GLY A 68 -5.78 32.13 4.96
N LYS A 69 -6.91 31.45 4.75
CA LYS A 69 -7.89 31.15 5.81
C LYS A 69 -7.61 29.79 6.44
N VAL A 70 -8.06 29.61 7.68
CA VAL A 70 -8.10 28.29 8.32
C VAL A 70 -9.10 27.42 7.57
N ALA A 71 -8.70 26.21 7.20
CA ALA A 71 -9.57 25.20 6.61
C ALA A 71 -10.26 24.41 7.73
N GLU A 72 -11.60 24.39 7.72
CA GLU A 72 -12.36 23.53 8.61
C GLU A 72 -12.34 22.08 8.08
N PRO A 73 -12.31 21.08 8.97
CA PRO A 73 -12.36 19.68 8.54
C PRO A 73 -13.72 19.35 7.95
N ASP A 74 -13.72 18.89 6.70
CA ASP A 74 -14.91 18.40 6.01
C ASP A 74 -14.57 17.20 5.12
N PHE A 75 -15.57 16.37 4.84
CA PHE A 75 -15.41 15.19 4.01
C PHE A 75 -15.58 15.53 2.53
N PRO A 76 -14.79 14.91 1.62
CA PRO A 76 -14.92 15.16 0.19
C PRO A 76 -16.29 14.80 -0.41
N TYR A 77 -17.09 14.00 0.30
CA TYR A 77 -18.45 13.65 -0.07
C TYR A 77 -19.23 13.11 1.12
N GLU A 78 -20.55 13.21 1.02
CA GLU A 78 -21.47 12.67 2.03
C GLU A 78 -21.42 11.14 2.09
N ALA A 79 -21.30 10.62 3.31
CA ALA A 79 -21.52 9.22 3.63
C ALA A 79 -22.12 9.16 5.04
N LYS A 80 -23.01 8.20 5.29
CA LYS A 80 -23.51 7.92 6.63
C LYS A 80 -22.41 7.25 7.44
N PHE A 81 -22.07 7.79 8.60
CA PHE A 81 -21.14 7.16 9.53
C PHE A 81 -21.54 7.47 10.96
N ALA A 82 -21.02 6.70 11.91
CA ALA A 82 -21.22 6.93 13.34
C ALA A 82 -19.86 7.09 14.00
N ALA A 83 -19.68 8.22 14.68
CA ALA A 83 -18.53 8.48 15.55
C ALA A 83 -19.03 8.73 16.97
N LYS A 84 -18.13 8.58 17.96
CA LYS A 84 -18.46 8.92 19.35
C LYS A 84 -18.69 10.44 19.46
N PRO A 85 -19.51 10.92 20.41
CA PRO A 85 -19.74 12.35 20.61
C PRO A 85 -18.46 13.15 20.89
N ASP A 86 -17.48 12.53 21.54
CA ASP A 86 -16.18 13.10 21.91
C ASP A 86 -15.05 12.64 20.97
N ALA A 87 -15.40 12.10 19.80
CA ALA A 87 -14.42 11.57 18.86
C ALA A 87 -13.43 12.65 18.39
N THR A 88 -12.14 12.32 18.41
CA THR A 88 -11.10 13.18 17.84
C THR A 88 -11.30 13.33 16.34
N ARG A 89 -10.67 14.35 15.72
CA ARG A 89 -10.71 14.53 14.25
C ARG A 89 -10.30 13.24 13.53
N ARG A 90 -9.24 12.59 14.00
CA ARG A 90 -8.74 11.34 13.41
C ARG A 90 -9.70 10.17 13.59
N GLU A 91 -10.39 10.08 14.73
CA GLU A 91 -11.44 9.09 14.96
C GLU A 91 -12.66 9.33 14.06
N GLN A 92 -13.05 10.59 13.85
CA GLN A 92 -14.12 10.95 12.90
C GLN A 92 -13.75 10.57 11.47
N LEU A 93 -12.52 10.89 11.04
CA LEU A 93 -12.03 10.50 9.72
C LEU A 93 -11.99 8.98 9.55
N ALA A 94 -11.47 8.26 10.55
CA ALA A 94 -11.44 6.80 10.52
C ALA A 94 -12.85 6.19 10.43
N ALA A 95 -13.82 6.73 11.20
CA ALA A 95 -15.21 6.29 11.16
C ALA A 95 -15.87 6.54 9.80
N TRP A 96 -15.62 7.69 9.19
CA TRP A 96 -16.11 8.00 7.84
C TRP A 96 -15.46 7.14 6.76
N MET A 97 -14.13 6.97 6.80
CA MET A 97 -13.38 6.15 5.84
C MET A 97 -13.82 4.68 5.87
N THR A 98 -14.04 4.14 7.06
CA THR A 98 -14.43 2.74 7.26
C THR A 98 -15.94 2.53 7.31
N SER A 99 -16.74 3.54 6.95
CA SER A 99 -18.17 3.36 6.84
C SER A 99 -18.53 2.40 5.69
N PRO A 100 -19.52 1.49 5.86
CA PRO A 100 -20.09 0.73 4.75
C PRO A 100 -20.74 1.59 3.65
N ASP A 101 -21.10 2.84 3.97
CA ASP A 101 -21.65 3.82 3.01
C ASP A 101 -20.52 4.57 2.25
N ASN A 102 -19.27 4.39 2.66
CA ASN A 102 -18.11 4.93 1.96
C ASN A 102 -17.91 4.17 0.63
N ARG A 103 -18.09 4.88 -0.48
CA ARG A 103 -18.04 4.30 -1.84
C ARG A 103 -16.64 3.86 -2.30
N TYR A 104 -15.57 4.30 -1.65
CA TYR A 104 -14.21 4.05 -2.11
C TYR A 104 -13.46 3.02 -1.28
N PHE A 105 -13.57 3.03 0.05
CA PHE A 105 -12.68 2.25 0.91
C PHE A 105 -12.77 0.75 0.63
N ALA A 106 -13.98 0.19 0.69
CA ALA A 106 -14.19 -1.24 0.45
C ALA A 106 -13.85 -1.65 -0.99
N LEU A 107 -14.24 -0.83 -1.96
CA LEU A 107 -14.00 -1.06 -3.38
C LEU A 107 -12.51 -1.05 -3.69
N SER A 108 -11.79 -0.04 -3.21
CA SER A 108 -10.34 0.11 -3.38
C SER A 108 -9.60 -1.06 -2.77
N TYR A 109 -9.98 -1.45 -1.55
CA TYR A 109 -9.32 -2.55 -0.87
C TYR A 109 -9.61 -3.90 -1.55
N ALA A 110 -10.85 -4.15 -1.96
CA ALA A 110 -11.23 -5.35 -2.71
C ALA A 110 -10.46 -5.45 -4.03
N ASN A 111 -10.37 -4.34 -4.79
CA ASN A 111 -9.59 -4.27 -6.02
C ASN A 111 -8.09 -4.55 -5.78
N ARG A 112 -7.51 -3.95 -4.74
CA ARG A 112 -6.10 -4.16 -4.35
C ARG A 112 -5.82 -5.63 -4.02
N VAL A 113 -6.66 -6.25 -3.18
CA VAL A 113 -6.50 -7.68 -2.82
C VAL A 113 -6.66 -8.57 -4.05
N TRP A 114 -7.63 -8.28 -4.92
CA TRP A 114 -7.81 -9.00 -6.17
C TRP A 114 -6.58 -8.89 -7.07
N GLY A 115 -6.07 -7.68 -7.32
CA GLY A 115 -4.87 -7.45 -8.12
C GLY A 115 -3.64 -8.13 -7.53
N TYR A 116 -3.46 -8.07 -6.20
CA TYR A 116 -2.37 -8.76 -5.51
C TYR A 116 -2.48 -10.28 -5.51
N LEU A 117 -3.64 -10.87 -5.79
CA LEU A 117 -3.80 -12.33 -5.87
C LEU A 117 -3.84 -12.84 -7.31
N THR A 118 -4.33 -12.04 -8.26
CA THR A 118 -4.53 -12.44 -9.66
C THR A 118 -3.53 -11.82 -10.62
N GLY A 119 -2.79 -10.79 -10.18
CA GLY A 119 -1.75 -10.09 -10.92
C GLY A 119 -2.21 -8.86 -11.67
N THR A 120 -3.51 -8.63 -11.79
CA THR A 120 -4.07 -7.44 -12.44
C THR A 120 -5.38 -7.07 -11.75
N GLY A 121 -5.49 -5.83 -11.30
CA GLY A 121 -6.71 -5.31 -10.69
C GLY A 121 -7.89 -5.34 -11.65
N LEU A 122 -9.11 -5.35 -11.10
CA LEU A 122 -10.31 -5.11 -11.87
C LEU A 122 -10.31 -3.66 -12.38
N ILE A 123 -9.77 -2.75 -11.58
CA ILE A 123 -9.30 -1.43 -12.01
C ILE A 123 -7.77 -1.49 -12.00
N GLU A 124 -7.12 -1.11 -13.10
CA GLU A 124 -5.67 -1.09 -13.25
C GLU A 124 -5.24 0.28 -13.81
N PRO A 125 -4.28 1.00 -13.20
CA PRO A 125 -3.59 0.71 -11.94
C PRO A 125 -4.52 0.52 -10.73
N ILE A 126 -4.12 -0.32 -9.78
CA ILE A 126 -5.00 -0.73 -8.65
C ILE A 126 -5.47 0.43 -7.75
N ASP A 127 -4.73 1.54 -7.77
CA ASP A 127 -4.98 2.78 -7.02
C ASP A 127 -5.57 3.92 -7.89
N ASP A 128 -5.66 3.77 -9.21
CA ASP A 128 -6.24 4.77 -10.14
C ASP A 128 -7.76 4.62 -10.27
N ILE A 129 -8.46 4.81 -9.15
CA ILE A 129 -9.92 4.66 -9.06
C ILE A 129 -10.59 5.98 -9.43
N ARG A 130 -10.98 6.08 -10.70
CA ARG A 130 -11.61 7.27 -11.28
C ARG A 130 -12.73 6.94 -12.24
N ALA A 131 -13.61 7.91 -12.49
CA ALA A 131 -14.71 7.74 -13.44
C ALA A 131 -14.23 7.38 -14.86
N GLY A 132 -13.04 7.87 -15.25
CA GLY A 132 -12.41 7.58 -16.55
C GLY A 132 -11.66 6.25 -16.61
N ASN A 133 -11.59 5.48 -15.51
CA ASN A 133 -10.93 4.17 -15.44
C ASN A 133 -11.90 3.13 -14.83
N PRO A 134 -12.95 2.74 -15.56
CA PRO A 134 -13.95 1.81 -15.04
C PRO A 134 -13.35 0.40 -14.86
N PRO A 135 -13.90 -0.41 -13.94
CA PRO A 135 -13.46 -1.78 -13.78
C PRO A 135 -13.74 -2.63 -15.02
N THR A 136 -12.84 -3.55 -15.33
CA THR A 136 -12.98 -4.54 -16.42
C THR A 136 -14.17 -5.47 -16.22
N ASN A 137 -14.54 -5.73 -14.96
CA ASN A 137 -15.75 -6.46 -14.58
C ASN A 137 -16.42 -5.75 -13.38
N PRO A 138 -17.36 -4.82 -13.62
CA PRO A 138 -18.05 -4.06 -12.58
C PRO A 138 -18.86 -4.94 -11.63
N GLU A 139 -19.51 -5.98 -12.13
CA GLU A 139 -20.35 -6.88 -11.34
C GLU A 139 -19.53 -7.67 -10.32
N LEU A 140 -18.36 -8.16 -10.73
CA LEU A 140 -17.43 -8.86 -9.85
C LEU A 140 -16.87 -7.91 -8.78
N LEU A 141 -16.47 -6.70 -9.15
CA LEU A 141 -15.97 -5.73 -8.18
C LEU A 141 -17.07 -5.36 -7.16
N ALA A 142 -18.31 -5.18 -7.63
CA ALA A 142 -19.45 -4.93 -6.75
C ALA A 142 -19.72 -6.11 -5.81
N TYR A 143 -19.63 -7.35 -6.31
CA TYR A 143 -19.75 -8.56 -5.48
C TYR A 143 -18.69 -8.60 -4.38
N LEU A 144 -17.41 -8.46 -4.73
CA LEU A 144 -16.31 -8.48 -3.74
C LEU A 144 -16.42 -7.35 -2.72
N THR A 145 -16.83 -6.16 -3.17
CA THR A 145 -17.06 -4.99 -2.29
C THR A 145 -18.18 -5.28 -1.28
N LYS A 146 -19.26 -5.91 -1.73
CA LYS A 146 -20.39 -6.30 -0.89
C LYS A 146 -20.01 -7.38 0.11
N GLU A 147 -19.26 -8.40 -0.31
CA GLU A 147 -18.78 -9.45 0.61
C GLU A 147 -17.81 -8.86 1.65
N PHE A 148 -16.91 -7.96 1.23
CA PHE A 148 -15.98 -7.31 2.15
C PHE A 148 -16.67 -6.43 3.19
N THR A 149 -17.63 -5.59 2.77
CA THR A 149 -18.44 -4.78 3.71
C THR A 149 -19.33 -5.66 4.59
N GLY A 150 -20.05 -6.63 4.02
CA GLY A 150 -20.98 -7.51 4.75
C GLY A 150 -20.30 -8.43 5.77
N SER A 151 -19.02 -8.73 5.58
CA SER A 151 -18.19 -9.49 6.53
C SER A 151 -17.59 -8.64 7.66
N GLY A 152 -17.82 -7.32 7.67
CA GLY A 152 -17.20 -6.40 8.63
C GLY A 152 -15.73 -6.12 8.32
N PHE A 153 -15.38 -6.05 7.03
CA PHE A 153 -14.02 -5.84 6.53
C PHE A 153 -13.04 -6.97 6.88
N ASP A 154 -13.50 -8.22 6.90
CA ASP A 154 -12.65 -9.38 7.17
C ASP A 154 -11.81 -9.73 5.94
N ILE A 155 -10.54 -9.30 5.98
CA ILE A 155 -9.57 -9.53 4.91
C ILE A 155 -9.35 -11.03 4.65
N ARG A 156 -9.36 -11.88 5.67
CA ARG A 156 -9.13 -13.32 5.49
C ARG A 156 -10.29 -13.96 4.76
N LYS A 157 -11.53 -13.52 5.01
CA LYS A 157 -12.70 -14.00 4.27
C LYS A 157 -12.64 -13.56 2.81
N LEU A 158 -12.32 -12.30 2.55
CA LEU A 158 -12.16 -11.79 1.18
C LEU A 158 -11.08 -12.57 0.41
N MET A 159 -9.90 -12.78 1.02
CA MET A 159 -8.83 -13.58 0.42
C MET A 159 -9.27 -15.02 0.18
N ALA A 160 -9.97 -15.65 1.13
CA ALA A 160 -10.46 -17.01 0.99
C ALA A 160 -11.48 -17.14 -0.15
N GLU A 161 -12.37 -16.15 -0.32
CA GLU A 161 -13.33 -16.09 -1.41
C GLU A 161 -12.62 -16.02 -2.77
N ILE A 162 -11.64 -15.12 -2.92
CA ILE A 162 -10.86 -14.98 -4.15
C ILE A 162 -10.08 -16.27 -4.44
N CYS A 163 -9.37 -16.81 -3.45
CA CYS A 163 -8.57 -18.02 -3.63
C CYS A 163 -9.41 -19.26 -3.95
N LYS A 164 -10.69 -19.31 -3.56
CA LYS A 164 -11.61 -20.41 -3.91
C LYS A 164 -12.31 -20.21 -5.26
N SER A 165 -12.21 -19.02 -5.85
CA SER A 165 -12.82 -18.71 -7.13
C SER A 165 -12.21 -19.54 -8.26
N ARG A 166 -13.00 -19.81 -9.30
CA ARG A 166 -12.49 -20.43 -10.54
C ARG A 166 -11.35 -19.60 -11.13
N ALA A 167 -11.50 -18.26 -11.17
CA ALA A 167 -10.53 -17.36 -11.78
C ALA A 167 -9.12 -17.50 -11.16
N TYR A 168 -9.03 -17.61 -9.83
CA TYR A 168 -7.75 -17.81 -9.15
C TYR A 168 -7.16 -19.21 -9.38
N GLN A 169 -8.00 -20.23 -9.53
CA GLN A 169 -7.61 -21.64 -9.66
C GLN A 169 -7.29 -22.08 -11.11
N LEU A 170 -7.34 -21.16 -12.08
CA LEU A 170 -7.01 -21.47 -13.47
C LEU A 170 -5.52 -21.83 -13.63
N SER A 171 -5.21 -22.61 -14.67
CA SER A 171 -3.82 -22.89 -15.04
C SER A 171 -3.12 -21.64 -15.54
N ILE A 172 -1.79 -21.58 -15.37
CA ILE A 172 -0.93 -20.59 -16.04
C ILE A 172 -0.77 -20.91 -17.52
N GLU A 173 -0.91 -22.18 -17.90
CA GLU A 173 -0.83 -22.60 -19.29
C GLU A 173 -1.94 -21.96 -20.13
N THR A 174 -1.53 -21.25 -21.17
CA THR A 174 -2.43 -20.63 -22.13
C THR A 174 -2.66 -21.55 -23.32
N ASN A 175 -3.69 -21.22 -24.10
CA ASN A 175 -3.92 -21.77 -25.42
C ASN A 175 -3.89 -20.64 -26.46
N ARG A 176 -3.94 -21.01 -27.74
CA ARG A 176 -3.84 -20.05 -28.86
C ARG A 176 -4.90 -18.93 -28.87
N TRP A 177 -5.99 -19.07 -28.12
CA TRP A 177 -7.09 -18.11 -28.10
C TRP A 177 -7.03 -17.14 -26.92
N ASN A 178 -6.17 -17.40 -25.93
CA ASN A 178 -6.11 -16.61 -24.71
C ASN A 178 -4.69 -16.26 -24.24
N ALA A 179 -3.67 -16.60 -25.04
CA ALA A 179 -2.28 -16.25 -24.75
C ALA A 179 -2.07 -14.74 -24.53
N ASP A 180 -2.87 -13.93 -25.21
CA ASP A 180 -2.76 -12.48 -25.24
C ASP A 180 -3.69 -11.81 -24.20
N ASP A 181 -4.46 -12.60 -23.44
CA ASP A 181 -5.43 -12.07 -22.49
C ASP A 181 -4.76 -11.48 -21.24
N GLY A 182 -4.73 -10.15 -21.19
CA GLY A 182 -4.18 -9.40 -20.08
C GLY A 182 -5.19 -8.98 -19.01
N ALA A 183 -6.49 -9.13 -19.20
CA ALA A 183 -7.47 -8.42 -18.35
C ALA A 183 -8.74 -9.21 -18.02
N ASN A 184 -9.03 -10.29 -18.73
CA ASN A 184 -10.27 -11.05 -18.59
C ASN A 184 -10.14 -12.31 -17.74
N TYR A 185 -8.96 -12.53 -17.15
CA TYR A 185 -8.69 -13.65 -16.23
C TYR A 185 -9.00 -15.02 -16.84
N SER A 186 -8.74 -15.21 -18.14
CA SER A 186 -8.94 -16.49 -18.83
C SER A 186 -7.95 -17.58 -18.42
N HIS A 187 -6.87 -17.20 -17.74
CA HIS A 187 -5.81 -18.05 -17.21
C HIS A 187 -5.14 -17.34 -16.01
N ALA A 188 -4.40 -18.08 -15.19
CA ALA A 188 -3.64 -17.50 -14.10
C ALA A 188 -2.36 -16.82 -14.63
N LYS A 189 -1.95 -15.72 -14.00
CA LYS A 189 -0.70 -15.05 -14.33
C LYS A 189 0.42 -15.51 -13.40
N ALA A 190 1.57 -15.85 -13.96
CA ALA A 190 2.79 -15.97 -13.20
C ALA A 190 3.19 -14.57 -12.68
N ARG A 191 3.45 -14.47 -11.38
CA ARG A 191 3.73 -13.21 -10.70
C ARG A 191 5.06 -13.32 -9.99
N ARG A 192 5.92 -12.31 -10.18
CA ARG A 192 7.17 -12.23 -9.43
C ARG A 192 6.86 -11.97 -7.97
N LEU A 193 7.55 -12.68 -7.08
CA LEU A 193 7.50 -12.39 -5.66
C LEU A 193 8.09 -10.99 -5.40
N PRO A 194 7.53 -10.20 -4.47
CA PRO A 194 8.17 -8.98 -3.98
C PRO A 194 9.61 -9.27 -3.55
N ALA A 195 10.51 -8.29 -3.71
CA ALA A 195 11.94 -8.45 -3.44
C ALA A 195 12.23 -9.08 -2.06
N GLU A 196 11.49 -8.64 -1.05
CA GLU A 196 11.60 -9.11 0.33
C GLU A 196 11.21 -10.59 0.45
N VAL A 197 10.07 -10.97 -0.15
CA VAL A 197 9.57 -12.34 -0.13
C VAL A 197 10.47 -13.26 -0.96
N LEU A 198 10.99 -12.78 -2.07
CA LEU A 198 11.92 -13.53 -2.91
C LEU A 198 13.22 -13.81 -2.14
N TYR A 199 13.80 -12.79 -1.50
CA TYR A 199 14.97 -12.94 -0.65
C TYR A 199 14.71 -13.97 0.47
N ASP A 200 13.62 -13.79 1.22
CA ASP A 200 13.25 -14.69 2.30
C ASP A 200 13.04 -16.13 1.81
N SER A 201 12.50 -16.31 0.61
CA SER A 201 12.28 -17.63 0.00
C SER A 201 13.58 -18.34 -0.33
N VAL A 202 14.59 -17.62 -0.85
CA VAL A 202 15.92 -18.19 -1.12
C VAL A 202 16.53 -18.76 0.16
N TYR A 203 16.63 -17.95 1.20
CA TYR A 203 17.20 -18.37 2.48
C TYR A 203 16.36 -19.46 3.19
N ALA A 204 15.04 -19.41 3.04
CA ALA A 204 14.18 -20.47 3.58
C ALA A 204 14.39 -21.83 2.90
N VAL A 205 14.65 -21.84 1.59
CA VAL A 205 14.85 -23.09 0.83
C VAL A 205 16.26 -23.65 1.01
N THR A 206 17.30 -22.80 1.10
CA THR A 206 18.68 -23.27 1.33
C THR A 206 18.96 -23.63 2.79
N GLY A 207 18.18 -23.09 3.73
CA GLY A 207 18.40 -23.25 5.16
C GLY A 207 19.49 -22.34 5.72
N ALA A 208 20.05 -21.44 4.91
CA ALA A 208 20.98 -20.42 5.37
C ALA A 208 20.26 -19.36 6.23
N MET A 209 21.06 -18.69 7.06
CA MET A 209 20.56 -17.62 7.91
C MET A 209 20.71 -16.27 7.21
N PRO A 210 19.62 -15.51 7.01
CA PRO A 210 19.69 -14.14 6.53
C PRO A 210 20.67 -13.29 7.34
N ASN A 211 21.53 -12.56 6.63
CA ASN A 211 22.49 -11.63 7.24
C ASN A 211 22.44 -10.29 6.52
N ILE A 212 21.38 -9.54 6.79
CA ILE A 212 21.14 -8.23 6.19
C ILE A 212 21.87 -7.17 7.03
N PRO A 213 22.73 -6.33 6.43
CA PRO A 213 23.46 -5.29 7.14
C PRO A 213 22.54 -4.41 8.00
N GLY A 214 22.89 -4.20 9.27
CA GLY A 214 22.10 -3.41 10.21
C GLY A 214 20.88 -4.12 10.81
N ALA A 215 20.51 -5.30 10.30
CA ALA A 215 19.47 -6.14 10.88
C ALA A 215 20.05 -7.16 11.87
N VAL A 216 19.20 -7.70 12.74
CA VAL A 216 19.56 -8.83 13.61
C VAL A 216 19.77 -10.08 12.75
N PRO A 217 20.82 -10.91 13.00
CA PRO A 217 20.99 -12.16 12.27
C PRO A 217 19.73 -13.04 12.29
N GLY A 218 19.35 -13.56 11.12
CA GLY A 218 18.13 -14.35 10.94
C GLY A 218 16.84 -13.54 10.78
N MET A 219 16.89 -12.20 10.88
CA MET A 219 15.75 -11.34 10.57
C MET A 219 15.40 -11.45 9.08
N ARG A 220 14.11 -11.66 8.79
CA ARG A 220 13.61 -11.71 7.42
C ARG A 220 13.64 -10.33 6.77
N ALA A 221 13.87 -10.28 5.47
CA ALA A 221 13.77 -9.05 4.69
C ALA A 221 12.37 -8.42 4.82
N ALA A 222 11.31 -9.22 4.88
CA ALA A 222 9.94 -8.72 5.10
C ALA A 222 9.71 -8.07 6.48
N GLN A 223 10.63 -8.25 7.43
CA GLN A 223 10.57 -7.64 8.78
C GLN A 223 11.36 -6.33 8.87
N ILE A 224 12.09 -5.96 7.81
CA ILE A 224 12.87 -4.73 7.80
C ILE A 224 11.92 -3.54 7.80
N VAL A 225 12.10 -2.68 8.79
CA VAL A 225 11.32 -1.45 8.95
C VAL A 225 11.87 -0.30 8.13
N ASP A 226 13.18 -0.23 7.94
CA ASP A 226 13.85 0.84 7.19
C ASP A 226 14.00 0.48 5.71
N ALA A 227 13.31 1.22 4.84
CA ALA A 227 13.40 1.03 3.40
C ALA A 227 14.80 1.29 2.82
N GLN A 228 15.65 2.03 3.53
CA GLN A 228 17.05 2.27 3.17
C GLN A 228 17.96 1.07 3.52
N THR A 229 17.53 0.18 4.42
CA THR A 229 18.34 -0.99 4.82
C THR A 229 18.23 -2.09 3.78
N ASP A 230 19.27 -2.29 2.98
CA ASP A 230 19.30 -3.30 1.91
C ASP A 230 20.19 -4.51 2.25
N ALA A 231 19.88 -5.65 1.64
CA ALA A 231 20.75 -6.82 1.63
C ALA A 231 22.02 -6.55 0.80
N LYS A 232 23.05 -7.36 1.04
CA LYS A 232 24.33 -7.24 0.34
C LYS A 232 24.15 -7.25 -1.18
N GLY A 233 24.89 -6.38 -1.87
CA GLY A 233 24.79 -6.21 -3.31
C GLY A 233 23.54 -5.44 -3.76
N GLY A 234 22.79 -4.83 -2.84
CA GLY A 234 21.61 -4.01 -3.17
C GLY A 234 20.44 -4.84 -3.69
N PHE A 235 20.28 -6.07 -3.19
CA PHE A 235 19.31 -7.03 -3.73
C PHE A 235 17.87 -6.49 -3.67
N LEU A 236 17.46 -5.90 -2.55
CA LEU A 236 16.07 -5.47 -2.36
C LEU A 236 15.74 -4.29 -3.28
N ALA A 237 16.63 -3.29 -3.38
CA ALA A 237 16.46 -2.18 -4.32
C ALA A 237 16.50 -2.64 -5.79
N THR A 238 17.46 -3.51 -6.15
CA THR A 238 17.60 -4.05 -7.52
C THR A 238 16.38 -4.87 -7.96
N LEU A 239 15.69 -5.49 -7.00
CA LEU A 239 14.47 -6.26 -7.23
C LEU A 239 13.21 -5.42 -6.97
N GLY A 240 13.32 -4.09 -6.90
CA GLY A 240 12.21 -3.15 -6.97
C GLY A 240 11.52 -2.83 -5.64
N ARG A 241 12.21 -2.99 -4.49
CA ARG A 241 11.71 -2.47 -3.22
C ARG A 241 11.69 -0.93 -3.25
N PRO A 242 10.54 -0.28 -2.99
CA PRO A 242 10.43 1.17 -3.04
C PRO A 242 11.10 1.85 -1.83
N PRO A 243 11.58 3.10 -1.95
CA PRO A 243 12.24 3.85 -0.88
C PRO A 243 11.29 4.36 0.23
N ARG A 244 9.97 4.08 0.14
CA ARG A 244 8.91 4.57 1.05
C ARG A 244 8.74 6.10 1.10
N GLU A 245 9.11 6.81 0.05
CA GLU A 245 8.94 8.27 -0.04
C GLU A 245 7.55 8.67 -0.57
N SER A 246 6.87 7.77 -1.28
CA SER A 246 5.54 7.99 -1.82
C SER A 246 4.60 6.82 -1.47
N ALA A 247 3.31 7.12 -1.43
CA ALA A 247 2.25 6.15 -1.18
C ALA A 247 1.72 5.48 -2.46
N CYS A 248 2.30 5.81 -3.62
CA CYS A 248 1.89 5.24 -4.91
C CYS A 248 2.24 3.75 -4.98
N GLU A 249 1.32 2.93 -5.48
CA GLU A 249 1.66 1.54 -5.80
C GLU A 249 2.71 1.47 -6.91
N CYS A 250 2.72 2.47 -7.80
CA CYS A 250 3.60 2.58 -8.95
C CYS A 250 5.10 2.65 -8.61
N ASP A 251 5.47 2.99 -7.36
CA ASP A 251 6.88 3.03 -6.95
C ASP A 251 7.51 1.64 -6.87
N ARG A 252 6.69 0.59 -6.75
CA ARG A 252 7.15 -0.80 -6.76
C ARG A 252 7.29 -1.30 -8.19
N VAL A 253 8.53 -1.54 -8.61
CA VAL A 253 8.84 -2.05 -9.96
C VAL A 253 8.97 -3.56 -9.92
N ASN A 254 8.25 -4.25 -10.80
CA ASN A 254 8.31 -5.72 -10.92
C ASN A 254 8.97 -6.25 -12.18
N ASP A 255 9.44 -5.36 -13.05
CA ASP A 255 10.09 -5.72 -14.30
C ASP A 255 11.47 -6.34 -14.07
N MET A 256 11.81 -7.33 -14.91
CA MET A 256 13.16 -7.88 -14.90
C MET A 256 14.10 -6.96 -15.67
N GLN A 257 15.11 -6.44 -14.99
CA GLN A 257 16.24 -5.76 -15.60
C GLN A 257 17.48 -6.66 -15.55
N LEU A 258 18.49 -6.35 -16.37
CA LEU A 258 19.74 -7.11 -16.41
C LEU A 258 20.37 -7.21 -15.00
N GLY A 259 20.32 -6.13 -14.21
CA GLY A 259 20.79 -6.14 -12.82
C GLY A 259 20.06 -7.16 -11.93
N SER A 260 18.74 -7.27 -12.06
CA SER A 260 17.93 -8.24 -11.31
C SER A 260 18.28 -9.68 -11.70
N VAL A 261 18.50 -9.95 -12.98
CA VAL A 261 18.92 -11.27 -13.48
C VAL A 261 20.30 -11.63 -12.95
N MET A 262 21.28 -10.73 -13.06
CA MET A 262 22.64 -10.96 -12.57
C MET A 262 22.67 -11.19 -11.05
N SER A 263 21.85 -10.45 -10.31
CA SER A 263 21.71 -10.60 -8.86
C SER A 263 21.19 -11.99 -8.45
N LEU A 264 20.30 -12.58 -9.26
CA LEU A 264 19.78 -13.93 -9.02
C LEU A 264 20.73 -15.05 -9.50
N LEU A 265 21.58 -14.81 -10.49
CA LEU A 265 22.50 -15.83 -11.02
C LEU A 265 23.78 -15.97 -10.19
N SER A 266 24.36 -14.83 -9.77
CA SER A 266 25.68 -14.81 -9.13
C SER A 266 25.81 -13.73 -8.05
N GLY A 267 24.69 -13.14 -7.61
CA GLY A 267 24.71 -12.10 -6.60
C GLY A 267 24.96 -12.65 -5.19
N PRO A 268 25.41 -11.80 -4.25
CA PRO A 268 25.68 -12.22 -2.87
C PRO A 268 24.46 -12.82 -2.16
N ALA A 269 23.24 -12.39 -2.50
CA ALA A 269 22.01 -12.92 -1.92
C ALA A 269 21.79 -14.42 -2.20
N VAL A 270 22.29 -14.91 -3.34
CA VAL A 270 22.22 -16.34 -3.69
C VAL A 270 23.54 -17.04 -3.37
N GLY A 271 24.68 -16.38 -3.55
CA GLY A 271 26.00 -16.97 -3.27
C GLY A 271 26.34 -17.15 -1.79
N ASP A 272 25.80 -16.29 -0.91
CA ASP A 272 25.97 -16.40 0.55
C ASP A 272 24.90 -17.32 1.20
N ALA A 273 23.88 -17.75 0.44
CA ALA A 273 22.78 -18.60 0.89
C ALA A 273 23.05 -20.08 0.64
#